data_AF-A0A6A8LWS0-F1
#
_entry.id   AF-A0A6A8LWS0-F1
#
_cell.length_a   1.000
_cell.length_b   1.000
_cell.length_c   1.000
_cell.angle_alpha   90.00
_cell.angle_beta   90.00
_cell.angle_gamma   90.00
#
_symmetry.space_group_name_H-M   'P 1'
#
loop_
_entity.id
_entity.type
_entity.pdbx_description
1 polymer ?
#
loop_
_entity_poly.entity_id
_entity_poly.type
_entity_poly.pdbx_seq_one_letter_code
_entity_poly.pdbx_strand_id
1 'polypeptide(L)' 'MPIYTLNLIQYITLIALSVSAGYILHGIVRAIKKGDFFD' A
#
# COMPACT_ATOMS: atom_id res chain seq x y z
N MET A 1 -26.49 -9.27 -5.88
CA MET A 1 -25.11 -8.78 -5.71
C MET A 1 -24.18 -9.94 -6.02
N PRO A 2 -23.27 -9.85 -7.00
CA PRO A 2 -22.31 -10.92 -7.26
C PRO A 2 -21.38 -11.11 -6.05
N ILE A 3 -21.15 -12.37 -5.66
CA ILE A 3 -20.19 -12.74 -4.63
C ILE A 3 -18.88 -13.08 -5.33
N TYR A 4 -17.88 -12.21 -5.19
CA TYR A 4 -16.54 -12.45 -5.72
C TYR A 4 -15.75 -13.25 -4.69
N THR A 5 -15.56 -14.55 -4.94
CA THR A 5 -14.64 -15.36 -4.15
C THR A 5 -13.22 -15.03 -4.60
N LEU A 6 -12.43 -14.43 -3.69
CA LEU A 6 -11.02 -14.17 -3.93
C LEU A 6 -10.28 -15.52 -3.98
N ASN A 7 -9.63 -15.82 -5.09
CA ASN A 7 -8.75 -16.99 -5.15
C ASN A 7 -7.41 -16.70 -4.44
N LEU A 8 -6.65 -17.76 -4.13
CA LEU A 8 -5.41 -17.65 -3.35
C LEU A 8 -4.42 -16.62 -3.93
N ILE A 9 -4.26 -16.57 -5.25
CA ILE A 9 -3.34 -15.64 -5.92
C ILE A 9 -3.83 -14.21 -5.74
N GLN A 10 -5.11 -13.95 -5.93
CA GLN A 10 -5.69 -12.62 -5.71
C GLN A 10 -5.54 -12.16 -4.26
N TYR A 11 -5.68 -13.07 -3.29
CA TYR A 11 -5.46 -12.76 -1.88
C TYR A 11 -4.00 -12.39 -1.58
N ILE A 12 -3.04 -13.16 -2.11
CA ILE A 12 -1.61 -12.85 -1.98
C ILE A 12 -1.28 -11.50 -2.63
N THR A 13 -1.80 -11.24 -3.83
CA THR A 13 -1.63 -9.97 -4.54
C THR A 13 -2.18 -8.81 -3.72
N LEU A 14 -3.35 -8.97 -3.11
CA LEU A 14 -3.96 -7.93 -2.28
C LEU A 14 -3.11 -7.62 -1.04
N ILE A 15 -2.54 -8.64 -0.39
CA ILE A 15 -1.61 -8.47 0.73
C ILE A 15 -0.37 -7.70 0.27
N ALA A 16 0.25 -8.12 -0.84
CA ALA A 16 1.46 -7.47 -1.36
C ALA A 16 1.23 -6.00 -1.69
N LEU A 17 0.10 -5.67 -2.34
CA LEU A 17 -0.31 -4.30 -2.62
C LEU A 17 -0.55 -3.49 -1.35
N SER A 18 -1.19 -4.08 -0.34
CA SER A 18 -1.47 -3.41 0.93
C SER A 18 -0.19 -3.05 1.69
N VAL A 19 0.77 -3.98 1.77
CA VAL A 19 2.08 -3.74 2.41
C VAL A 19 2.88 -2.70 1.64
N SER A 20 2.90 -2.79 0.30
CA SER A 20 3.61 -1.84 -0.56
C SER A 20 3.06 -0.42 -0.42
N ALA A 21 1.74 -0.26 -0.39
CA ALA A 21 1.09 1.02 -0.18
C ALA A 21 1.46 1.61 1.20
N GLY A 22 1.47 0.78 2.25
CA GLY A 22 1.90 1.19 3.59
C GLY A 22 3.35 1.67 3.64
N TYR A 23 4.27 0.97 2.95
CA TYR A 23 5.67 1.36 2.87
C TYR A 23 5.87 2.69 2.14
N ILE A 24 5.17 2.89 1.01
CA ILE A 24 5.19 4.14 0.25
C ILE A 24 4.67 5.30 1.10
N LEU A 25 3.51 5.12 1.75
CA LEU A 25 2.93 6.13 2.64
C LEU A 25 3.86 6.46 3.81
N HIS A 26 4.52 5.46 4.39
CA HIS A 26 5.51 5.68 5.44
C HIS A 26 6.70 6.51 4.95
N GLY A 27 7.20 6.22 3.74
CA GLY A 27 8.26 7.00 3.09
C GLY A 27 7.85 8.45 2.87
N ILE A 28 6.64 8.69 2.37
CA ILE A 28 6.07 10.03 2.19
C ILE A 28 5.99 10.77 3.53
N VAL A 29 5.41 10.15 4.56
CA VAL A 29 5.29 10.75 5.90
C VAL A 29 6.68 11.09 6.47
N ARG A 30 7.66 10.21 6.27
CA ARG A 30 9.03 10.45 6.72
C ARG A 30 9.67 11.63 5.99
N ALA A 31 9.49 11.72 4.67
CA ALA A 31 9.99 12.83 3.86
C ALA A 31 9.35 14.17 4.27
N ILE A 32 8.02 14.19 4.49
CA ILE A 32 7.29 15.36 5.00
C ILE A 32 7.85 15.79 6.36
N LYS A 33 8.02 14.83 7.29
CA LYS A 33 8.56 15.12 8.61
C LYS A 33 9.99 15.66 8.58
N LYS A 34 10.77 15.28 7.56
CA LYS A 34 12.15 15.73 7.37
C LYS A 34 12.23 17.13 6.72
N GLY A 35 11.17 17.54 6.02
CA GLY A 35 11.13 18.80 5.26
C GLY A 35 11.48 18.65 3.78
N ASP A 36 12.06 17.52 3.37
CA ASP A 36 12.57 17.25 2.02
C ASP A 36 11.49 16.86 0.99
N PHE A 37 10.21 16.82 1.36
CA PHE A 37 9.15 16.33 0.45
C PHE A 37 8.64 17.41 -0.53
N PHE A 38 8.72 18.68 -0.15
CA PHE A 38 8.25 19.82 -0.95
C PHE A 38 9.38 20.78 -1.33
N ASP A 39 10.63 20.41 -1.01
CA ASP A 39 11.86 21.07 -1.46
C ASP A 39 12.28 20.47 -2.82
#